data_AF-A0A223SEI3-F1
#
_entry.id   AF-A0A223SEI3-F1
#
_cell.length_a   1.000
_cell.length_b   1.000
_cell.length_c   1.000
_cell.angle_alpha   90.00
_cell.angle_beta   90.00
_cell.angle_gamma   90.00
#
_symmetry.space_group_name_H-M   'P 1'
#
loop_
_entity.id
_entity.type
_entity.pdbx_description
1 polymer ?
#
loop_
_entity_poly.entity_id
_entity_poly.type
_entity_poly.pdbx_seq_one_letter_code
_entity_poly.pdbx_strand_id
1 'polypeptide(L)'
;MVDADGPHLLGTRCADCGTVHFPPERGFCRNPSCSGEDFAHIRLSRRGQIWSYTDSRYPPPAPYIARTDPYEPFTLAAVELAAERIVILGQTVPGVTVDDLEIGQEAELAAGVLYADDACEYLIWKWRPLPGPAEGGGDGVDARTRPRPDAGPGR
;
A
#
# COMPACT_ATOMS: atom_id res chain seq x y z
N MET A 1 -16.45 -1.81 -7.54
CA MET A 1 -15.37 -0.91 -7.10
C MET A 1 -15.85 0.20 -6.15
N VAL A 2 -17.15 0.35 -5.88
CA VAL A 2 -17.68 1.13 -4.75
C VAL A 2 -18.95 0.42 -4.29
N ASP A 3 -19.00 -0.05 -3.04
CA ASP A 3 -20.21 -0.59 -2.40
C ASP A 3 -20.69 0.41 -1.31
N ALA A 4 -21.73 0.08 -0.54
CA ALA A 4 -22.25 0.94 0.54
C ALA A 4 -21.17 1.34 1.57
N ASP A 5 -20.18 0.46 1.78
CA ASP A 5 -19.04 0.67 2.68
C ASP A 5 -17.84 1.38 2.01
N GLY A 6 -17.98 1.78 0.74
CA GLY A 6 -16.99 2.50 -0.09
C GLY A 6 -16.12 1.59 -0.99
N PRO A 7 -14.99 2.08 -1.53
CA PRO A 7 -14.14 1.30 -2.43
C PRO A 7 -13.44 0.13 -1.73
N HIS A 8 -13.23 -0.95 -2.48
CA HIS A 8 -12.40 -2.09 -2.12
C HIS A 8 -11.53 -2.50 -3.30
N LEU A 9 -10.28 -2.87 -3.00
CA LEU A 9 -9.47 -3.64 -3.93
C LEU A 9 -10.00 -5.07 -3.97
N LEU A 10 -10.09 -5.62 -5.17
CA LEU A 10 -10.49 -7.00 -5.39
C LEU A 10 -9.23 -7.83 -5.60
N GLY A 11 -9.10 -8.90 -4.83
CA GLY A 11 -8.04 -9.89 -4.96
C GLY A 11 -8.63 -11.29 -5.14
N THR A 12 -7.76 -12.28 -5.10
CA THR A 12 -8.14 -13.69 -5.00
C THR A 12 -7.43 -14.37 -3.85
N ARG A 13 -8.07 -15.42 -3.31
CA ARG A 13 -7.50 -16.33 -2.32
C ARG A 13 -7.48 -17.73 -2.90
N CYS A 14 -6.30 -18.35 -2.95
CA CYS A 14 -6.18 -19.75 -3.37
C CYS A 14 -6.97 -20.65 -2.40
N ALA A 15 -7.81 -21.54 -2.94
CA ALA A 15 -8.64 -22.44 -2.16
C ALA A 15 -7.80 -23.47 -1.36
N ASP A 16 -6.65 -23.86 -1.91
CA ASP A 16 -5.83 -24.94 -1.35
C ASP A 16 -4.90 -24.46 -0.22
N CYS A 17 -4.19 -23.34 -0.44
CA CYS A 17 -3.19 -22.86 0.52
C CYS A 17 -3.56 -21.54 1.21
N GLY A 18 -4.66 -20.90 0.81
CA GLY A 18 -5.10 -19.63 1.40
C GLY A 18 -4.25 -18.40 1.02
N THR A 19 -3.25 -18.54 0.15
CA THR A 19 -2.43 -17.41 -0.33
C THR A 19 -3.32 -16.36 -1.01
N VAL A 20 -3.14 -15.10 -0.62
CA VAL A 20 -3.85 -13.97 -1.20
C VAL A 20 -3.02 -13.33 -2.31
N HIS A 21 -3.68 -13.00 -3.43
CA HIS A 21 -3.07 -12.36 -4.59
C HIS A 21 -3.76 -11.03 -4.93
N PHE A 22 -2.93 -10.03 -5.20
CA PHE A 22 -3.33 -8.78 -5.83
C PHE A 22 -2.26 -8.38 -6.88
N PRO A 23 -2.66 -8.04 -8.12
CA PRO A 23 -4.02 -8.14 -8.68
C PRO A 23 -4.59 -9.57 -8.64
N PRO A 24 -5.91 -9.77 -8.85
CA PRO A 24 -6.53 -11.10 -8.87
C PRO A 24 -5.79 -12.08 -9.78
N GLU A 25 -5.33 -13.20 -9.21
CA GLU A 25 -4.77 -14.32 -9.95
C GLU A 25 -5.88 -15.11 -10.66
N ARG A 26 -5.59 -15.63 -11.86
CA ARG A 26 -6.54 -16.32 -12.75
C ARG A 26 -6.01 -17.63 -13.33
N GLY A 27 -4.71 -17.91 -13.21
CA GLY A 27 -4.09 -19.12 -13.75
C GLY A 27 -3.84 -20.15 -12.66
N PHE A 28 -2.70 -20.04 -12.00
CA PHE A 28 -2.27 -20.99 -10.97
C PHE A 28 -1.66 -20.23 -9.79
N CYS A 29 -1.59 -20.90 -8.64
CA CYS A 29 -1.12 -20.27 -7.41
C CYS A 29 0.37 -19.92 -7.53
N ARG A 30 0.72 -18.64 -7.35
CA ARG A 30 2.12 -18.19 -7.41
C ARG A 30 2.93 -18.54 -6.16
N ASN A 31 2.32 -19.12 -5.14
CA ASN A 31 3.06 -19.68 -4.02
C ASN A 31 3.80 -20.94 -4.53
N PRO A 32 5.15 -20.97 -4.53
CA PRO A 32 5.92 -22.08 -5.08
C PRO A 32 5.71 -23.41 -4.35
N SER A 33 5.14 -23.38 -3.14
CA SER A 33 4.79 -24.58 -2.36
C SER A 33 3.36 -25.08 -2.62
N CYS A 34 2.65 -24.51 -3.60
CA CYS A 34 1.27 -24.84 -3.93
C CYS A 34 1.10 -25.04 -5.43
N SER A 35 0.30 -26.04 -5.81
CA SER A 35 -0.09 -26.32 -7.20
C SER A 35 -1.57 -26.03 -7.46
N GLY A 36 -2.22 -25.25 -6.60
CA GLY A 36 -3.64 -24.97 -6.69
C GLY A 36 -4.00 -24.05 -7.86
N GLU A 37 -5.15 -24.32 -8.47
CA GLU A 37 -5.68 -23.58 -9.64
C GLU A 37 -7.04 -22.94 -9.32
N ASP A 38 -7.64 -23.28 -8.18
CA ASP A 38 -8.93 -22.75 -7.74
C ASP A 38 -8.74 -21.52 -6.82
N PHE A 39 -9.51 -20.47 -7.14
CA PHE A 39 -9.42 -19.18 -6.46
C PHE A 39 -10.80 -18.61 -6.12
N ALA A 40 -10.96 -18.21 -4.86
CA ALA A 40 -12.10 -17.42 -4.42
C ALA A 40 -11.81 -15.92 -4.62
N HIS A 41 -12.74 -15.19 -5.24
CA HIS A 41 -12.68 -13.73 -5.27
C HIS A 41 -12.94 -13.16 -3.88
N ILE A 42 -12.09 -12.24 -3.44
CA ILE A 42 -12.21 -11.59 -2.13
C ILE A 42 -12.13 -10.07 -2.23
N ARG A 43 -12.81 -9.39 -1.32
CA ARG A 43 -12.59 -7.98 -1.03
C ARG A 43 -11.42 -7.89 -0.05
N LEU A 44 -10.42 -7.10 -0.39
CA LEU A 44 -9.27 -6.88 0.48
C LEU A 44 -9.60 -5.81 1.54
N SER A 45 -8.82 -5.83 2.63
CA SER A 45 -8.89 -4.79 3.66
C SER A 45 -8.71 -3.42 3.04
N ARG A 46 -9.53 -2.47 3.49
CA ARG A 46 -9.40 -1.06 3.09
C ARG A 46 -8.33 -0.31 3.86
N ARG A 47 -7.93 -0.85 5.01
CA ARG A 47 -7.00 -0.23 5.94
C ARG A 47 -5.76 -1.09 6.07
N GLY A 48 -4.66 -0.42 6.34
CA GLY A 48 -3.36 -1.03 6.56
C GLY A 48 -2.40 -0.04 7.16
N GLN A 49 -1.14 -0.44 7.28
CA GLN A 49 -0.07 0.41 7.80
C GLN A 49 0.92 0.75 6.70
N ILE A 50 1.44 1.98 6.70
CA ILE A 50 2.49 2.39 5.79
C ILE A 50 3.76 1.57 6.08
N TRP A 51 4.13 0.71 5.14
CA TRP A 51 5.33 -0.13 5.21
C TRP A 51 6.55 0.59 4.63
N SER A 52 6.36 1.41 3.59
CA SER A 52 7.36 2.35 3.06
C SER A 52 6.69 3.46 2.25
N TYR A 53 7.40 4.56 2.02
CA TYR A 53 6.91 5.68 1.20
C TYR A 53 8.07 6.42 0.52
N THR A 54 7.75 7.14 -0.56
CA THR A 54 8.67 7.96 -1.35
C THR A 54 7.89 8.99 -2.16
N ASP A 55 8.55 9.98 -2.74
CA ASP A 55 7.95 10.84 -3.76
C ASP A 55 8.54 10.57 -5.16
N SER A 56 7.74 10.83 -6.19
CA SER A 56 8.19 10.78 -7.59
C SER A 56 8.57 12.19 -8.03
N ARG A 57 9.85 12.55 -7.92
CA ARG A 57 10.33 13.93 -8.22
C ARG A 57 10.60 14.23 -9.68
N TYR A 58 10.46 13.22 -10.55
CA TYR A 58 10.55 13.37 -11.99
C TYR A 58 9.32 12.74 -12.64
N PRO A 59 8.88 13.26 -13.80
CA PRO A 59 7.75 12.69 -14.51
C PRO A 59 8.06 11.25 -14.92
N PRO A 60 7.18 10.28 -14.59
CA PRO A 60 7.30 8.93 -15.13
C PRO A 60 7.29 8.96 -16.67
N PRO A 61 7.97 8.00 -17.32
CA PRO A 61 7.97 7.94 -18.79
C PRO A 61 6.56 7.67 -19.33
N ALA A 62 6.36 7.96 -20.62
CA ALA A 62 5.15 7.57 -21.34
C ALA A 62 4.87 6.06 -21.13
N PRO A 63 3.59 5.64 -20.97
CA PRO A 63 2.37 6.38 -21.28
C PRO A 63 1.79 7.21 -20.12
N TYR A 64 2.55 7.46 -19.04
CA TYR A 64 2.05 8.29 -17.95
C TYR A 64 1.73 9.71 -18.41
N ILE A 65 0.52 10.18 -18.09
CA ILE A 65 0.07 11.54 -18.38
C ILE A 65 0.27 12.37 -17.11
N ALA A 66 1.17 13.35 -17.16
CA ALA A 66 1.39 14.28 -16.07
C ALA A 66 0.12 15.11 -15.82
N ARG A 67 -0.19 15.36 -14.54
CA ARG A 67 -1.37 16.12 -14.13
C ARG A 67 -1.23 17.62 -14.33
N THR A 68 0.01 18.11 -14.30
CA THR A 68 0.36 19.53 -14.32
C THR A 68 1.53 19.74 -15.28
N ASP A 69 1.60 20.94 -15.85
CA ASP A 69 2.75 21.46 -16.57
C ASP A 69 3.06 22.88 -16.02
N PRO A 70 4.16 23.07 -15.26
CA PRO A 70 5.24 22.12 -15.01
C PRO A 70 4.83 20.92 -14.12
N TYR A 71 5.59 19.83 -14.23
CA TYR A 71 5.37 18.61 -13.44
C TYR A 71 5.48 18.87 -11.94
N GLU A 72 4.46 18.44 -11.19
CA GLU A 72 4.47 18.42 -9.73
C GLU A 72 4.70 17.00 -9.19
N PRO A 73 5.63 16.81 -8.24
CA PRO A 73 5.83 15.53 -7.57
C PRO A 73 4.58 15.05 -6.83
N PHE A 74 4.41 13.73 -6.77
CA PHE A 74 3.38 13.10 -5.96
C PHE A 74 4.00 12.02 -5.07
N THR A 75 3.38 11.80 -3.92
CA THR A 75 3.83 10.82 -2.93
C THR A 75 3.25 9.45 -3.24
N LEU A 76 4.07 8.42 -3.06
CA LEU A 76 3.75 7.01 -3.16
C LEU A 76 3.87 6.38 -1.78
N ALA A 77 2.93 5.51 -1.43
CA ALA A 77 2.96 4.72 -0.21
C ALA A 77 2.76 3.24 -0.55
N ALA A 78 3.55 2.38 0.06
CA ALA A 78 3.37 0.94 0.10
C ALA A 78 2.68 0.61 1.44
N VAL A 79 1.46 0.09 1.38
CA VAL A 79 0.62 -0.16 2.57
C VAL A 79 0.44 -1.66 2.78
N GLU A 80 0.81 -2.16 3.94
CA GLU A 80 0.56 -3.54 4.36
C GLU A 80 -0.87 -3.67 4.89
N LEU A 81 -1.70 -4.46 4.19
CA LEU A 81 -3.12 -4.60 4.52
C LEU A 81 -3.35 -5.33 5.83
N ALA A 82 -4.33 -4.88 6.62
CA ALA A 82 -4.56 -5.32 7.99
C ALA A 82 -4.80 -6.83 8.13
N ALA A 83 -5.71 -7.41 7.33
CA ALA A 83 -6.04 -8.83 7.41
C ALA A 83 -5.18 -9.70 6.49
N GLU A 84 -4.86 -9.23 5.28
CA GLU A 84 -4.20 -10.05 4.26
C GLU A 84 -2.66 -10.02 4.35
N ARG A 85 -2.08 -9.03 5.04
CA ARG A 85 -0.62 -8.86 5.22
C ARG A 85 0.18 -8.78 3.91
N ILE A 86 -0.50 -8.49 2.79
CA ILE A 86 0.15 -8.16 1.52
C ILE A 86 0.41 -6.65 1.45
N VAL A 87 1.50 -6.25 0.79
CA VAL A 87 1.88 -4.85 0.62
C VAL A 87 1.42 -4.35 -0.74
N ILE A 88 0.62 -3.28 -0.75
CA ILE A 88 0.07 -2.67 -1.95
C ILE A 88 0.63 -1.27 -2.17
N LEU A 89 1.29 -1.07 -3.31
CA LEU A 89 1.79 0.24 -3.73
C LEU A 89 0.68 1.08 -4.36
N GLY A 90 0.64 2.37 -4.02
CA GLY A 90 -0.26 3.34 -4.62
C GLY A 90 0.16 4.79 -4.35
N GLN A 91 -0.39 5.73 -5.14
CA GLN A 91 -0.24 7.16 -4.85
C GLN A 91 -1.00 7.53 -3.58
N THR A 92 -0.54 8.52 -2.86
CA THR A 92 -1.36 9.14 -1.82
C THR A 92 -2.44 10.03 -2.44
N VAL A 93 -3.41 10.44 -1.62
CA VAL A 93 -4.33 11.53 -1.96
C VAL A 93 -3.56 12.85 -2.16
N PRO A 94 -4.06 13.78 -2.99
CA PRO A 94 -3.40 15.07 -3.21
C PRO A 94 -3.13 15.84 -1.90
N GLY A 95 -2.03 16.60 -1.87
CA GLY A 95 -1.64 17.42 -0.71
C GLY A 95 -0.83 16.69 0.35
N VAL A 96 -0.65 15.37 0.24
CA VAL A 96 0.22 14.59 1.14
C VAL A 96 1.63 14.52 0.57
N THR A 97 2.61 14.98 1.34
CA THR A 97 4.04 14.92 1.06
C THR A 97 4.71 13.81 1.88
N VAL A 98 6.00 13.54 1.64
CA VAL A 98 6.78 12.59 2.46
C VAL A 98 6.97 13.06 3.90
N ASP A 99 6.88 14.37 4.16
CA ASP A 99 7.00 14.95 5.51
C ASP A 99 5.73 14.74 6.35
N ASP A 100 4.62 14.37 5.70
CA ASP A 100 3.33 14.09 6.35
C ASP A 100 3.16 12.59 6.71
N LEU A 101 4.16 11.75 6.40
CA LEU A 101 4.07 10.29 6.51
C LEU A 101 5.08 9.72 7.50
N GLU A 102 4.64 8.68 8.21
CA GLU A 102 5.48 7.87 9.08
C GLU A 102 5.31 6.37 8.79
N ILE A 103 6.38 5.60 8.97
CA ILE A 103 6.30 4.13 8.91
C ILE A 103 5.44 3.63 10.07
N GLY A 104 4.48 2.75 9.79
CA GLY A 104 3.53 2.22 10.77
C GLY A 104 2.24 3.05 10.91
N GLN A 105 2.18 4.26 10.35
CA GLN A 105 0.96 5.08 10.33
C GLN A 105 -0.16 4.35 9.58
N GLU A 106 -1.40 4.44 10.08
CA GLU A 106 -2.55 3.85 9.41
C GLU A 106 -2.91 4.64 8.14
N ALA A 107 -3.25 3.93 7.07
CA ALA A 107 -3.77 4.51 5.84
C ALA A 107 -5.02 3.75 5.39
N GLU A 108 -5.95 4.48 4.77
CA GLU A 108 -7.18 3.95 4.19
C GLU A 108 -7.20 4.11 2.67
N LEU A 109 -7.78 3.12 2.01
CA LEU A 109 -8.03 3.10 0.58
C LEU A 109 -9.03 4.20 0.19
N ALA A 110 -8.63 5.03 -0.77
CA ALA A 110 -9.48 6.03 -1.39
C ALA A 110 -9.56 5.78 -2.90
N ALA A 111 -10.70 6.14 -3.51
CA ALA A 111 -10.76 6.36 -4.94
C ALA A 111 -10.31 7.79 -5.24
N GLY A 112 -9.54 7.99 -6.30
CA GLY A 112 -9.23 9.32 -6.77
C GLY A 112 -8.89 9.33 -8.26
N VAL A 113 -9.02 10.50 -8.87
CA VAL A 113 -8.66 10.70 -10.27
C VAL A 113 -7.17 10.40 -10.45
N LEU A 114 -6.80 9.78 -11.57
CA LEU A 114 -5.44 9.72 -12.11
C LEU A 114 -5.26 10.87 -13.11
N TYR A 115 -6.09 10.93 -14.13
CA TYR A 115 -6.21 12.06 -15.06
C TYR A 115 -7.66 12.17 -15.56
N ALA A 116 -8.00 13.29 -16.19
CA ALA A 116 -9.29 13.49 -16.85
C ALA A 116 -9.05 14.00 -18.27
N ASP A 117 -9.97 13.66 -19.17
CA ASP A 117 -10.07 14.27 -20.51
C ASP A 117 -11.47 14.89 -20.70
N ASP A 118 -11.77 15.33 -21.92
CA ASP A 118 -13.05 15.97 -22.24
C ASP A 118 -14.26 15.02 -22.08
N ALA A 119 -14.05 13.71 -22.03
CA ALA A 119 -15.11 12.71 -22.00
C ALA A 119 -15.30 12.08 -20.62
N CYS A 120 -14.23 11.82 -19.87
CA CYS A 120 -14.32 11.12 -18.59
C CYS A 120 -13.16 11.37 -17.62
N GLU A 121 -13.43 11.08 -16.35
CA GLU A 121 -12.41 10.98 -15.31
C GLU A 121 -11.94 9.53 -15.19
N TYR A 122 -10.62 9.33 -15.23
CA TYR A 122 -10.01 8.03 -15.03
C TYR A 122 -9.62 7.88 -13.56
N LEU A 123 -10.28 6.96 -12.85
CA LEU A 123 -10.06 6.74 -11.42
C LEU A 123 -9.02 5.64 -11.16
N ILE A 124 -8.24 5.82 -10.11
CA ILE A 124 -7.35 4.83 -9.52
C ILE A 124 -7.60 4.71 -8.02
N TRP A 125 -7.03 3.67 -7.41
CA TRP A 125 -6.89 3.65 -5.96
C TRP A 125 -5.76 4.58 -5.52
N LYS A 126 -5.95 5.16 -4.35
CA LYS A 126 -4.98 6.00 -3.63
C LYS A 126 -4.99 5.63 -2.15
N TRP A 127 -3.95 6.04 -1.44
CA TRP A 127 -3.84 5.93 0.00
C TRP A 127 -4.11 7.27 0.67
N ARG A 128 -5.03 7.29 1.63
CA ARG A 128 -5.26 8.41 2.52
C ARG A 128 -4.63 8.06 3.88
N PRO A 129 -3.53 8.72 4.27
CA PRO A 129 -3.01 8.59 5.62
C PRO A 129 -4.07 9.08 6.61
N LEU A 130 -4.20 8.37 7.70
CA LEU A 130 -5.06 8.76 8.81
C LEU A 130 -4.23 9.51 9.84
N PRO A 131 -4.86 10.35 10.69
CA PRO A 131 -4.15 10.95 11.82
C PRO A 131 -3.39 9.86 12.58
N GLY A 132 -2.11 10.12 12.85
CA GLY A 132 -1.33 9.25 13.72
C GLY A 132 -1.99 9.11 15.09
N PRO A 133 -1.60 8.11 15.90
CA PRO A 133 -1.98 8.09 17.30
C PRO A 133 -1.64 9.45 17.90
N ALA A 134 -2.60 10.13 18.54
CA ALA A 134 -2.31 11.36 19.25
C ALA A 134 -1.13 11.11 20.20
N GLU A 135 -0.06 11.90 20.09
CA GLU A 135 1.10 11.77 20.95
C GLU A 135 0.67 11.89 22.42
N GLY A 136 0.59 10.74 23.09
CA GLY A 136 0.63 10.69 24.55
C GLY A 136 2.02 11.14 24.97
N GLY A 137 2.08 12.13 25.86
CA GLY A 137 3.30 12.76 26.36
C GLY A 137 4.42 11.76 26.62
N GLY A 138 5.61 12.09 26.11
CA GLY A 138 6.72 11.19 26.00
C GLY A 138 7.27 10.67 27.33
N ASP A 139 7.90 9.51 27.22
CA ASP A 139 9.18 9.26 27.87
C ASP A 139 10.10 8.66 26.81
N GLY A 140 11.22 9.34 26.57
CA GLY A 140 12.16 9.03 25.51
C GLY A 140 12.82 7.67 25.70
N VAL A 141 12.80 6.85 24.64
CA VAL A 141 13.73 5.74 24.50
C VAL A 141 14.63 6.03 23.29
N ASP A 142 15.90 6.28 23.58
CA ASP A 142 16.94 6.53 22.60
C ASP A 142 17.14 5.27 21.72
N ALA A 143 16.86 5.40 20.42
CA ALA A 143 17.03 4.37 19.40
C ALA A 143 18.51 4.17 19.01
N ARG A 144 19.42 4.16 19.98
CA ARG A 144 20.83 3.82 19.78
C ARG A 144 21.32 2.87 20.86
N THR A 145 21.14 1.57 20.63
CA THR A 145 22.13 0.49 20.79
C THR A 145 21.40 -0.84 20.62
N ARG A 146 21.60 -1.52 19.49
CA ARG A 146 21.29 -2.96 19.41
C ARG A 146 22.50 -3.71 19.98
N PRO A 147 22.38 -4.47 21.09
CA PRO A 147 23.48 -5.29 21.56
C PRO A 147 23.82 -6.36 20.52
N ARG A 148 25.13 -6.52 20.27
CA ARG A 148 25.69 -7.61 19.46
C ARG A 148 25.31 -8.96 20.10
N PRO A 149 24.95 -9.99 19.33
CA PRO A 149 24.76 -11.32 19.88
C PRO A 149 26.11 -11.88 20.37
N ASP A 150 26.10 -12.41 21.59
CA ASP A 150 27.25 -13.04 22.23
C ASP A 150 27.76 -14.22 21.39
N ALA A 151 29.08 -14.25 21.17
CA ALA A 151 29.76 -15.43 20.67
C ALA A 151 29.72 -16.49 21.77
N GLY A 152 28.87 -17.51 21.58
CA GLY A 152 28.84 -18.69 22.45
C GLY A 152 30.20 -19.40 22.50
N PRO A 153 30.54 -20.05 23.62
CA PRO A 153 31.87 -20.63 23.79
C PRO A 153 32.02 -21.85 22.88
N GLY A 154 33.11 -21.87 22.13
CA GLY A 154 33.51 -23.01 21.33
C GLY A 154 33.73 -24.25 22.20
N ARG A 155 33.31 -25.40 21.66
CA ARG A 155 33.66 -26.72 22.15
C ARG A 155 33.89 -27.65 20.96
#